data_AF-A0A1H3D0M8-F1
#
_entry.id   AF-A0A1H3D0M8-F1
#
_cell.length_a   1.000
_cell.length_b   1.000
_cell.length_c   1.000
_cell.angle_alpha   90.00
_cell.angle_beta   90.00
_cell.angle_gamma   90.00
#
_symmetry.space_group_name_H-M   'P 1'
#
loop_
_entity.id
_entity.type
_entity.pdbx_description
1 polymer ?
#
loop_
_entity_poly.entity_id
_entity_poly.type
_entity_poly.pdbx_seq_one_letter_code
_entity_poly.pdbx_strand_id
1 'polypeptide(L)'
;MEATKSGIVGGRQRYKCRNCGYHYSVAKAGKETNPYYVIKALQLYVEGVSYREIERLLGVSHVSVMNWVKKYGVKAPRQTDYHPTYKILNQKELADFFQHPDNIKGSGMMITELGDKYMLIKWERFRQA
;
A
#
# COMPACT_ATOMS: atom_id res chain seq x y z
N MET A 1 24.39 -11.71 12.35
CA MET A 1 24.82 -10.46 11.69
C MET A 1 26.02 -9.91 12.45
N GLU A 2 27.22 -9.99 11.87
CA GLU A 2 28.40 -9.32 12.46
C GLU A 2 28.43 -7.85 12.05
N ALA A 3 28.58 -6.96 13.04
CA ALA A 3 28.69 -5.53 12.82
C ALA A 3 29.73 -4.92 13.76
N THR A 4 30.43 -3.89 13.28
CA THR A 4 31.41 -3.14 14.07
C THR A 4 30.84 -1.79 14.48
N LYS A 5 31.21 -1.31 15.66
CA LYS A 5 30.88 0.05 16.09
C LYS A 5 31.49 1.06 15.08
N SER A 6 30.71 2.08 14.71
CA SER A 6 31.05 3.06 13.68
C SER A 6 30.64 4.47 14.11
N GLY A 7 31.09 4.87 15.30
CA GLY A 7 30.83 6.18 15.90
C GLY A 7 29.45 6.33 16.55
N ILE A 8 29.15 7.52 17.04
CA ILE A 8 27.89 7.87 17.72
C ILE A 8 27.22 8.99 16.92
N VAL A 9 25.92 8.86 16.64
CA VAL A 9 25.11 9.88 15.93
C VAL A 9 23.85 10.15 16.75
N GLY A 10 23.61 11.42 17.08
CA GLY A 10 22.45 11.83 17.90
C GLY A 10 22.40 11.14 19.26
N GLY A 11 23.57 10.92 19.89
CA GLY A 11 23.70 10.23 21.17
C GLY A 11 23.50 8.71 21.13
N ARG A 12 23.29 8.11 19.94
CA ARG A 12 23.12 6.66 19.77
C ARG A 12 24.30 6.03 19.06
N GLN A 13 24.69 4.83 19.50
CA GLN A 13 25.76 4.06 18.86
C GLN A 13 25.36 3.68 17.43
N ARG A 14 26.18 4.08 16.46
CA ARG A 14 26.09 3.65 15.06
C ARG A 14 26.95 2.42 14.85
N TYR A 15 26.47 1.50 14.04
CA TYR A 15 27.10 0.25 13.67
C TYR A 15 27.26 0.18 12.14
N LYS A 16 28.28 -0.53 11.67
CA LYS A 16 28.52 -0.82 10.25
C LYS A 16 28.44 -2.33 10.04
N CYS A 17 27.56 -2.76 9.13
CA CYS A 17 27.45 -4.16 8.74
C CYS A 17 28.74 -4.60 8.03
N ARG A 18 29.34 -5.73 8.45
CA ARG A 18 30.55 -6.25 7.81
C ARG A 18 30.29 -6.78 6.39
N ASN A 19 29.08 -7.31 6.15
CA ASN A 19 28.76 -7.96 4.87
C ASN A 19 28.44 -6.97 3.74
N CYS A 20 27.74 -5.87 4.04
CA CYS A 20 27.29 -4.91 3.01
C CYS A 20 27.75 -3.46 3.24
N GLY A 21 28.48 -3.18 4.33
CA GLY A 21 28.95 -1.82 4.66
C GLY A 21 27.85 -0.84 5.09
N TYR A 22 26.58 -1.27 5.13
CA TYR A 22 25.47 -0.43 5.56
C TYR A 22 25.61 0.02 7.01
N HIS A 23 25.33 1.30 7.27
CA HIS A 23 25.39 1.84 8.61
C HIS A 23 23.99 1.97 9.22
N TYR A 24 23.84 1.52 10.47
CA TYR A 24 22.58 1.56 11.20
C TYR A 24 22.81 1.90 12.67
N SER A 25 21.88 2.60 13.30
CA SER A 25 21.99 3.04 14.71
C SER A 25 21.02 2.31 15.64
N VAL A 26 20.24 1.36 15.11
CA VAL A 26 19.23 0.60 15.85
C VAL A 26 19.70 -0.83 16.10
N ALA A 27 19.57 -1.32 17.34
CA ALA A 27 20.04 -2.65 17.72
C ALA A 27 19.23 -3.80 17.09
N LYS A 28 17.98 -3.53 16.67
CA LYS A 28 17.10 -4.52 16.05
C LYS A 28 17.09 -4.31 14.53
N ALA A 29 17.21 -5.41 13.79
CA ALA A 29 16.73 -5.45 12.41
C ALA A 29 15.28 -4.95 12.43
N GLY A 30 14.94 -3.99 11.56
CA GLY A 30 13.58 -3.47 11.46
C GLY A 30 12.59 -4.63 11.39
N LYS A 31 11.48 -4.54 12.12
CA LYS A 31 10.42 -5.55 12.13
C LYS A 31 10.11 -5.92 10.67
N GLU A 32 10.28 -7.19 10.30
CA GLU A 32 9.92 -7.64 8.96
C GLU A 32 8.47 -7.23 8.72
N THR A 33 8.26 -6.44 7.67
CA THR A 33 6.93 -5.94 7.36
C THR A 33 6.11 -7.12 6.89
N ASN A 34 4.95 -7.32 7.52
CA ASN A 34 4.09 -8.46 7.21
C ASN A 34 3.82 -8.46 5.68
N PRO A 35 4.17 -9.55 4.96
CA PRO A 35 4.01 -9.66 3.51
C PRO A 35 2.62 -9.28 3.00
N TYR A 36 1.59 -9.49 3.83
CA TYR A 36 0.22 -9.07 3.57
C TYR A 36 0.11 -7.58 3.17
N TYR A 37 0.73 -6.68 3.94
CA TYR A 37 0.67 -5.24 3.66
C TYR A 37 1.49 -4.86 2.43
N VAL A 38 2.58 -5.57 2.17
CA VAL A 38 3.40 -5.35 0.96
C VAL A 38 2.57 -5.69 -0.27
N ILE A 39 1.96 -6.89 -0.30
CA ILE A 39 1.13 -7.35 -1.43
C ILE A 39 -0.05 -6.40 -1.65
N LYS A 40 -0.79 -6.06 -0.60
CA LYS A 40 -1.92 -5.12 -0.66
C LYS A 40 -1.51 -3.74 -1.17
N ALA A 41 -0.42 -3.19 -0.67
CA ALA A 41 0.07 -1.88 -1.09
C ALA A 41 0.47 -1.87 -2.58
N LEU A 42 1.13 -2.94 -3.04
CA LEU A 42 1.50 -3.08 -4.45
C LEU A 42 0.28 -3.26 -5.36
N GLN A 43 -0.72 -4.04 -4.93
CA GLN A 43 -1.98 -4.19 -5.65
C GLN A 43 -2.67 -2.83 -5.80
N LEU A 44 -2.87 -2.10 -4.70
CA LEU A 44 -3.49 -0.77 -4.72
C LEU A 44 -2.74 0.22 -5.62
N TYR A 45 -1.40 0.16 -5.61
CA TYR A 45 -0.58 0.99 -6.47
C TYR A 45 -0.82 0.68 -7.96
N VAL A 46 -0.91 -0.59 -8.33
CA VAL A 46 -1.23 -1.01 -9.72
C VAL A 46 -2.64 -0.56 -10.12
N GLU A 47 -3.59 -0.58 -9.18
CA GLU A 47 -4.95 -0.08 -9.40
C GLU A 47 -5.05 1.45 -9.49
N GLY A 48 -3.93 2.17 -9.33
CA GLY A 48 -3.86 3.63 -9.48
C GLY A 48 -4.07 4.43 -8.19
N VAL A 49 -4.16 3.77 -7.04
CA VAL A 49 -4.24 4.44 -5.73
C VAL A 49 -2.89 5.07 -5.39
N SER A 50 -2.88 6.35 -5.02
CA SER A 50 -1.64 7.06 -4.73
C SER A 50 -0.97 6.56 -3.45
N TYR A 51 0.35 6.76 -3.33
CA TYR A 51 1.09 6.34 -2.12
C TYR A 51 0.52 6.91 -0.82
N ARG A 52 -0.01 8.14 -0.85
CA ARG A 52 -0.61 8.80 0.33
C ARG A 52 -1.97 8.22 0.68
N GLU A 53 -2.77 7.84 -0.31
CA GLU A 53 -4.03 7.13 -0.08
C GLU A 53 -3.78 5.75 0.49
N ILE A 54 -2.81 5.00 -0.06
CA ILE A 54 -2.38 3.70 0.47
C ILE A 54 -1.94 3.82 1.93
N GLU A 55 -1.22 4.90 2.29
CA GLU A 55 -0.83 5.15 3.67
C GLU A 55 -2.03 5.32 4.60
N ARG A 56 -3.05 6.09 4.19
CA ARG A 56 -4.28 6.27 4.97
C ARG A 56 -5.08 4.98 5.09
N LEU A 57 -5.09 4.15 4.04
CA LEU A 57 -5.84 2.89 3.99
C LEU A 57 -5.22 1.78 4.83
N LEU A 58 -3.89 1.63 4.74
CA LEU A 58 -3.18 0.49 5.33
C LEU A 58 -2.40 0.83 6.60
N GLY A 59 -2.26 2.11 6.95
CA GLY A 59 -1.46 2.56 8.08
C GLY A 59 0.05 2.36 7.90
N VAL A 60 0.51 2.17 6.66
CA VAL A 60 1.93 2.05 6.30
C VAL A 60 2.43 3.34 5.68
N SER A 61 3.63 3.80 6.05
CA SER A 61 4.15 5.05 5.47
C SER A 61 4.22 5.00 3.94
N HIS A 62 3.81 6.08 3.26
CA HIS A 62 3.94 6.21 1.81
C HIS A 62 5.38 5.98 1.31
N VAL A 63 6.39 6.28 2.16
CA VAL A 63 7.81 6.02 1.87
C VAL A 63 8.08 4.52 1.75
N SER A 64 7.49 3.71 2.64
CA SER A 64 7.60 2.25 2.59
C SER A 64 6.97 1.69 1.32
N VAL A 65 5.79 2.20 0.94
CA VAL A 65 5.10 1.82 -0.30
C VAL A 65 5.96 2.15 -1.52
N MET A 66 6.49 3.37 -1.61
CA MET A 66 7.39 3.78 -2.69
C MET A 66 8.63 2.88 -2.77
N ASN A 67 9.22 2.53 -1.62
CA ASN A 67 10.38 1.65 -1.56
C ASN A 67 10.04 0.23 -2.04
N TRP A 68 8.86 -0.30 -1.72
CA TRP A 68 8.41 -1.59 -2.23
C TRP A 68 8.16 -1.56 -3.74
N VAL A 69 7.50 -0.53 -4.25
CA VAL A 69 7.30 -0.35 -5.70
C VAL A 69 8.62 -0.38 -6.45
N LYS A 70 9.63 0.35 -5.95
CA LYS A 70 10.99 0.34 -6.50
C LYS A 70 11.66 -1.04 -6.37
N LYS A 71 11.58 -1.67 -5.19
CA LYS A 71 12.21 -2.96 -4.89
C LYS A 71 11.68 -4.08 -5.78
N TYR A 72 10.38 -4.09 -6.06
CA TYR A 72 9.73 -5.13 -6.87
C TYR A 72 9.55 -4.73 -8.34
N GLY A 73 10.03 -3.55 -8.75
CA GLY A 73 9.96 -3.09 -10.13
C GLY A 73 8.53 -2.92 -10.67
N VAL A 74 7.56 -2.70 -9.78
CA VAL A 74 6.15 -2.59 -10.15
C VAL A 74 5.94 -1.28 -10.91
N LYS A 75 5.29 -1.37 -12.07
CA LYS A 75 4.93 -0.21 -12.89
C LYS A 75 3.42 -0.12 -12.96
N ALA A 76 2.86 0.95 -12.43
CA ALA A 76 1.45 1.25 -12.67
C ALA A 76 1.27 1.60 -14.16
N PRO A 77 0.22 1.09 -14.82
CA PRO A 77 -0.16 1.56 -16.15
C PRO A 77 -0.35 3.08 -16.12
N ARG A 78 0.10 3.81 -17.14
CA ARG A 78 -0.23 5.23 -17.28
C ARG A 78 -1.71 5.35 -17.63
N GLN A 79 -2.57 5.41 -16.64
CA GLN A 79 -3.98 5.77 -16.82
C GLN A 79 -4.08 7.29 -16.69
N THR A 80 -4.32 7.99 -17.79
CA THR A 80 -4.56 9.43 -17.79
C THR A 80 -6.02 9.79 -17.57
N ASP A 81 -6.92 8.84 -17.83
CA ASP A 81 -8.35 9.18 -17.91
C ASP A 81 -9.13 8.62 -16.71
N TYR A 82 -8.68 7.53 -16.10
CA TYR A 82 -9.47 6.83 -15.09
C TYR A 82 -9.06 7.18 -13.65
N HIS A 83 -10.03 7.63 -12.84
CA HIS A 83 -9.86 7.89 -11.42
C HIS A 83 -10.61 6.83 -10.59
N PRO A 84 -9.90 5.88 -9.96
CA PRO A 84 -10.54 4.92 -9.06
C PRO A 84 -11.14 5.62 -7.86
N THR A 85 -12.41 5.34 -7.62
CA THR A 85 -13.07 5.71 -6.36
C THR A 85 -13.07 4.51 -5.44
N TYR A 86 -12.87 4.74 -4.14
CA TYR A 86 -12.94 3.69 -3.14
C TYR A 86 -13.96 4.02 -2.04
N LYS A 87 -14.58 2.98 -1.48
CA LYS A 87 -15.43 3.05 -0.29
C LYS A 87 -15.01 1.99 0.71
N ILE A 88 -15.02 2.33 2.00
CA ILE A 88 -14.86 1.35 3.07
C ILE A 88 -16.24 1.10 3.64
N LEU A 89 -16.69 -0.15 3.56
CA LEU A 89 -18.03 -0.57 3.95
C LEU A 89 -17.92 -1.75 4.93
N ASN A 90 -18.75 -1.76 5.96
CA ASN A 90 -18.95 -2.97 6.76
C ASN A 90 -19.79 -4.01 5.98
N GLN A 91 -19.97 -5.20 6.53
CA GLN A 91 -20.72 -6.27 5.85
C GLN A 91 -22.16 -5.88 5.47
N LYS A 92 -22.87 -5.17 6.35
CA LYS A 92 -24.26 -4.75 6.11
C LYS A 92 -24.34 -3.67 5.04
N GLU A 93 -23.48 -2.65 5.14
CA GLU A 93 -23.37 -1.58 4.14
C GLU A 93 -22.98 -2.11 2.77
N LEU A 94 -22.09 -3.11 2.72
CA LEU A 94 -21.71 -3.76 1.47
C LEU A 94 -22.91 -4.51 0.88
N ALA A 95 -23.63 -5.29 1.68
CA ALA A 95 -24.82 -6.01 1.21
C ALA A 95 -25.90 -5.05 0.70
N ASP A 96 -26.16 -3.95 1.41
CA ASP A 96 -27.09 -2.90 1.01
C ASP A 96 -26.64 -2.20 -0.29
N PHE A 97 -25.35 -1.91 -0.42
CA PHE A 97 -24.77 -1.34 -1.63
C PHE A 97 -25.05 -2.20 -2.87
N PHE A 98 -24.99 -3.53 -2.72
CA PHE A 98 -25.27 -4.48 -3.80
C PHE A 98 -26.75 -4.67 -4.12
N GLN A 99 -27.66 -4.33 -3.21
CA GLN A 99 -29.11 -4.41 -3.45
C GLN A 99 -29.60 -3.35 -4.45
N HIS A 100 -28.82 -2.28 -4.66
CA HIS A 100 -29.16 -1.18 -5.56
C HIS A 100 -28.45 -1.36 -6.92
N PRO A 101 -29.13 -1.80 -7.99
CA PRO A 101 -28.48 -2.14 -9.26
C PRO A 101 -27.74 -0.96 -9.91
N ASP A 102 -28.19 0.28 -9.67
CA ASP A 102 -27.56 1.50 -10.17
C ASP A 102 -26.14 1.71 -9.63
N ASN A 103 -25.80 1.15 -8.47
CA ASN A 103 -24.45 1.20 -7.91
C ASN A 103 -23.43 0.37 -8.71
N ILE A 104 -23.91 -0.65 -9.44
CA ILE A 104 -23.08 -1.67 -10.10
C ILE A 104 -23.13 -1.51 -11.62
N LYS A 105 -24.24 -1.00 -12.15
CA LYS A 105 -24.50 -0.92 -13.59
C LYS A 105 -23.41 -0.15 -14.34
N GLY A 106 -22.78 -0.82 -15.29
CA GLY A 106 -21.80 -0.20 -16.21
C GLY A 106 -20.42 0.09 -15.59
N SER A 107 -20.17 -0.34 -14.35
CA SER A 107 -18.89 -0.17 -13.67
C SER A 107 -18.28 -1.52 -13.28
N GLY A 108 -16.98 -1.66 -13.47
CA GLY A 108 -16.24 -2.74 -12.82
C GLY A 108 -16.04 -2.42 -11.35
N MET A 109 -15.92 -3.42 -10.48
CA MET A 109 -15.54 -3.18 -9.08
C MET A 109 -14.76 -4.35 -8.50
N MET A 110 -13.88 -4.03 -7.55
CA MET A 110 -13.08 -4.99 -6.79
C MET A 110 -13.33 -4.76 -5.31
N ILE A 111 -13.63 -5.85 -4.61
CA ILE A 111 -13.84 -5.83 -3.16
C ILE A 111 -12.69 -6.59 -2.54
N THR A 112 -12.13 -6.03 -1.48
CA THR A 112 -11.07 -6.69 -0.73
C THR A 112 -11.23 -6.43 0.76
N GLU A 113 -10.95 -7.44 1.57
CA GLU A 113 -11.01 -7.34 3.02
C GLU A 113 -9.96 -6.32 3.53
N LEU A 114 -10.34 -5.49 4.49
CA LEU A 114 -9.48 -4.51 5.14
C LEU A 114 -9.82 -4.48 6.63
N GLY A 115 -9.13 -5.30 7.41
CA GLY A 115 -9.43 -5.47 8.83
C GLY A 115 -10.79 -6.14 9.00
N ASP A 116 -11.70 -5.51 9.74
CA ASP A 116 -13.08 -5.95 9.97
C ASP A 116 -14.08 -5.43 8.91
N LYS A 117 -13.59 -4.68 7.90
CA LYS A 117 -14.39 -4.04 6.85
C LYS A 117 -13.97 -4.50 5.46
N TYR A 118 -14.66 -4.00 4.45
CA TYR A 118 -14.39 -4.25 3.05
C TYR A 118 -14.07 -2.93 2.35
N MET A 119 -12.99 -2.92 1.58
CA MET A 119 -12.68 -1.85 0.65
C MET A 119 -13.22 -2.23 -0.72
N LEU A 120 -14.11 -1.40 -1.25
CA LEU A 120 -14.64 -1.48 -2.60
C LEU A 120 -13.96 -0.43 -3.46
N ILE A 121 -13.33 -0.85 -4.56
CA ILE A 121 -12.75 0.02 -5.59
C ILE A 121 -13.65 -0.07 -6.81
N LYS A 122 -14.10 1.06 -7.36
CA LYS A 122 -15.04 1.12 -8.49
C LYS A 122 -14.44 1.79 -9.70
N TRP A 123 -14.47 1.08 -10.83
CA TRP A 123 -14.16 1.55 -12.18
C TRP A 123 -15.36 2.09 -12.92
N GLU A 124 -15.51 3.42 -12.92
CA GLU A 124 -16.39 4.12 -13.84
C GLU A 124 -15.77 4.12 -15.23
N ARG A 125 -16.39 3.37 -16.14
CA ARG A 125 -16.11 3.50 -17.57
C ARG A 125 -16.66 4.85 -18.02
N PHE A 126 -15.86 5.66 -18.71
CA PHE A 126 -16.41 6.78 -19.46
C PHE A 126 -17.47 6.25 -20.42
N ARG A 127 -18.69 6.79 -20.33
CA ARG A 127 -19.55 6.80 -21.51
C ARG A 127 -18.82 7.69 -22.50
N GLN A 128 -18.40 7.15 -23.64
CA GLN A 128 -18.15 7.99 -24.80
C GLN A 128 -19.44 8.77 -25.04
N ALA A 129 -19.37 10.09 -24.86
CA ALA A 129 -20.38 11.01 -25.36
C ALA A 129 -20.19 11.17 -26.87
#